data_AF-A0A7S2YPZ9-F1
#
_entry.id   AF-A0A7S2YPZ9-F1
#
_cell.length_a   1.000
_cell.length_b   1.000
_cell.length_c   1.000
_cell.angle_alpha   90.00
_cell.angle_beta   90.00
_cell.angle_gamma   90.00
#
_symmetry.space_group_name_H-M   'P 1'
#
loop_
_entity.id
_entity.type
_entity.pdbx_description
1 polymer ?
#
loop_
_entity_poly.entity_id
_entity_poly.type
_entity_poly.pdbx_seq_one_letter_code
_entity_poly.pdbx_strand_id
1 'polypeptide(L)'
;DGLPYNAAADVYSFGIILWEMNAGKKPFDGLNRESFYEQVVHGGERPPIKSKWPQTLSTLIEKCWDADMWNRPSFREVVDALDEMLKNEKSPAKGSKKAPLSKRLSGMIDRHSTWF
;
A
#
# COMPACT_ATOMS: atom_id res chain seq x y z
N ASP A 1 1.41 0.49 29.79
CA ASP A 1 2.33 -0.66 29.98
C ASP A 1 2.75 -1.23 28.64
N GLY A 2 4.07 -1.41 28.43
CA GLY A 2 4.61 -1.95 27.18
C GLY A 2 4.76 -3.46 27.27
N LEU A 3 4.38 -4.17 26.19
CA LEU A 3 4.70 -5.59 26.05
C LEU A 3 6.23 -5.76 25.86
N PRO A 4 6.80 -6.92 26.26
CA PRO A 4 8.22 -7.20 26.03
C PRO A 4 8.58 -7.07 24.54
N TYR A 5 9.78 -6.58 24.27
CA TYR A 5 10.31 -6.54 22.91
C TYR A 5 10.32 -7.96 22.30
N ASN A 6 9.94 -8.05 21.03
CA ASN A 6 9.90 -9.27 20.25
C ASN A 6 10.15 -8.98 18.77
N ALA A 7 10.30 -10.02 17.95
CA ALA A 7 10.52 -9.88 16.51
C ALA A 7 9.42 -9.07 15.79
N ALA A 8 8.20 -9.03 16.32
CA ALA A 8 7.10 -8.23 15.74
C ALA A 8 7.34 -6.72 15.92
N ALA A 9 8.17 -6.29 16.86
CA ALA A 9 8.63 -4.90 16.97
C ALA A 9 9.63 -4.53 15.87
N ASP A 10 10.48 -5.46 15.46
CA ASP A 10 11.38 -5.26 14.31
C ASP A 10 10.61 -5.19 13.00
N VAL A 11 9.59 -6.04 12.84
CA VAL A 11 8.70 -6.02 11.66
C VAL A 11 7.97 -4.68 11.56
N TYR A 12 7.49 -4.13 12.67
CA TYR A 12 6.90 -2.80 12.72
C TYR A 12 7.87 -1.74 12.19
N SER A 13 9.08 -1.71 12.73
CA SER A 13 10.11 -0.74 12.36
C SER A 13 10.51 -0.90 10.89
N PHE A 14 10.56 -2.14 10.39
CA PHE A 14 10.79 -2.42 8.99
C PHE A 14 9.68 -1.90 8.08
N GLY A 15 8.41 -1.99 8.49
CA GLY A 15 7.28 -1.39 7.77
C GLY A 15 7.42 0.13 7.62
N ILE A 16 7.88 0.81 8.66
CA ILE A 16 8.18 2.26 8.61
C ILE A 16 9.33 2.56 7.65
N ILE A 17 10.38 1.75 7.63
CA ILE A 17 11.51 1.88 6.69
C ILE A 17 11.06 1.64 5.24
N LEU A 18 10.24 0.61 4.98
CA LEU A 18 9.65 0.37 3.65
C LEU A 18 8.85 1.59 3.17
N TRP A 19 8.05 2.18 4.06
CA TRP A 19 7.32 3.40 3.76
C TRP A 19 8.26 4.55 3.44
N GLU A 20 9.30 4.78 4.25
CA GLU A 20 10.27 5.86 4.06
C GLU A 20 10.99 5.73 2.71
N MET A 21 11.45 4.53 2.36
CA MET A 21 12.11 4.25 1.08
C MET A 21 11.20 4.54 -0.12
N ASN A 22 9.94 4.14 -0.05
CA ASN A 22 8.99 4.33 -1.15
C ASN A 22 8.42 5.77 -1.20
N ALA A 23 8.32 6.45 -0.06
CA ALA A 23 7.89 7.83 0.02
C ALA A 23 8.99 8.83 -0.34
N GLY A 24 10.26 8.47 -0.09
CA GLY A 24 11.40 9.39 -0.15
C GLY A 24 11.29 10.53 0.87
N LYS A 25 10.70 10.25 2.03
CA LYS A 25 10.39 11.25 3.07
C LYS A 25 10.62 10.68 4.45
N LYS A 26 11.04 11.55 5.38
CA LYS A 26 11.12 11.23 6.79
C LYS A 26 9.72 10.91 7.36
N PRO A 27 9.55 9.77 8.05
CA PRO A 27 8.28 9.46 8.72
C PRO A 27 8.05 10.39 9.91
N PHE A 28 6.79 10.77 10.14
CA PHE A 28 6.37 11.63 11.26
C PHE A 28 7.13 12.96 11.35
N ASP A 29 7.42 13.57 10.21
CA ASP A 29 8.19 14.81 10.17
C ASP A 29 7.47 15.96 10.91
N GLY A 30 8.23 16.77 11.64
CA GLY A 30 7.70 17.85 12.48
C GLY A 30 7.22 17.44 13.89
N LEU A 31 7.13 16.15 14.22
CA LEU A 31 6.80 15.72 15.58
C LEU A 31 8.01 15.79 16.53
N ASN A 32 7.80 16.35 17.71
CA ASN A 32 8.72 16.20 18.84
C ASN A 32 8.43 14.89 19.61
N ARG A 33 9.27 14.56 20.60
CA ARG A 33 9.15 13.30 21.37
C ARG A 33 7.78 13.12 22.03
N GLU A 34 7.24 14.16 22.65
CA GLU A 34 5.97 14.12 23.37
C GLU A 34 4.82 13.90 22.38
N SER A 35 4.75 14.72 21.33
CA SER A 35 3.76 14.56 20.26
C SER A 35 3.86 13.21 19.56
N PHE A 36 5.06 12.66 19.37
CA PHE A 36 5.24 11.33 18.79
C PHE A 36 4.64 10.24 19.69
N TYR A 37 4.89 10.33 20.99
CA TYR A 37 4.36 9.37 21.96
C TYR A 37 2.82 9.43 22.00
N GLU A 38 2.24 10.64 22.03
CA GLU A 38 0.79 10.81 22.06
C GLU A 38 0.13 10.39 20.75
N GLN A 39 0.61 10.86 19.61
CA GLN A 39 -0.08 10.69 18.32
C GLN A 39 0.21 9.32 17.69
N VAL A 40 1.46 8.84 17.75
CA VAL A 40 1.88 7.62 17.05
C VAL A 40 1.75 6.39 17.94
N VAL A 41 2.29 6.47 19.16
CA VAL A 41 2.33 5.31 20.08
C VAL A 41 0.97 5.07 20.71
N HIS A 42 0.30 6.12 21.20
CA HIS A 42 -1.03 6.01 21.81
C HIS A 42 -2.17 6.24 20.82
N GLY A 43 -2.05 7.25 19.96
CA GLY A 43 -3.09 7.62 18.98
C GLY A 43 -3.14 6.71 17.75
N GLY A 44 -2.11 5.89 17.54
CA GLY A 44 -2.06 4.96 16.42
C GLY A 44 -1.85 5.63 15.06
N GLU A 45 -1.39 6.88 15.01
CA GLU A 45 -1.11 7.57 13.75
C GLU A 45 -0.06 6.81 12.93
N ARG A 46 -0.26 6.72 11.62
CA ARG A 46 0.65 6.08 10.67
C ARG A 46 0.91 7.01 9.48
N PRO A 47 2.11 6.93 8.86
CA PRO A 47 2.40 7.72 7.68
C PRO A 47 1.44 7.41 6.52
N PRO A 48 1.02 8.41 5.72
CA PRO A 48 -0.02 8.21 4.71
C PRO A 48 0.46 7.34 3.53
N ILE A 49 -0.36 6.39 3.13
CA ILE A 49 -0.19 5.59 1.91
C ILE A 49 -0.84 6.32 0.73
N LYS A 50 -0.10 6.50 -0.36
CA LYS A 50 -0.62 7.16 -1.57
C LYS A 50 -1.36 6.15 -2.44
N SER A 51 -2.54 6.50 -2.94
CA SER A 51 -3.35 5.66 -3.83
C SER A 51 -2.65 5.21 -5.12
N LYS A 52 -1.61 5.93 -5.55
CA LYS A 52 -0.79 5.57 -6.71
C LYS A 52 0.24 4.46 -6.45
N TRP A 53 0.46 4.06 -5.19
CA TRP A 53 1.42 3.02 -4.85
C TRP A 53 0.85 1.64 -5.23
N PRO A 54 1.70 0.67 -5.60
CA PRO A 54 1.25 -0.70 -5.85
C PRO A 54 0.50 -1.25 -4.64
N GLN A 55 -0.70 -1.78 -4.87
CA GLN A 55 -1.56 -2.27 -3.79
C GLN A 55 -0.88 -3.34 -2.92
N THR A 56 -0.07 -4.20 -3.56
CA THR A 56 0.69 -5.25 -2.86
C THR A 56 1.69 -4.67 -1.86
N LEU A 57 2.40 -3.60 -2.24
CA LEU A 57 3.34 -2.91 -1.37
C LEU A 57 2.62 -2.18 -0.23
N SER A 58 1.53 -1.47 -0.55
CA SER A 58 0.70 -0.79 0.43
C SER A 58 0.20 -1.75 1.50
N THR A 59 -0.38 -2.88 1.11
CA THR A 59 -0.88 -3.90 2.04
C THR A 59 0.24 -4.52 2.87
N LEU A 60 1.42 -4.75 2.30
CA LEU A 60 2.57 -5.27 3.05
C LEU A 60 3.01 -4.28 4.14
N ILE A 61 3.19 -3.01 3.79
CA ILE A 61 3.55 -1.94 4.74
C ILE A 61 2.51 -1.87 5.86
N GLU A 62 1.21 -1.90 5.51
CA GLU A 62 0.11 -1.83 6.47
C GLU A 62 0.10 -2.99 7.47
N LYS A 63 0.35 -4.21 6.98
CA LYS A 63 0.47 -5.39 7.84
C LYS A 63 1.69 -5.33 8.76
N CYS A 64 2.82 -4.82 8.27
CA CYS A 64 4.04 -4.72 9.07
C CYS A 64 3.85 -3.83 10.30
N TRP A 65 3.09 -2.73 10.17
CA TRP A 65 2.89 -1.75 11.25
C TRP A 65 1.52 -1.83 11.96
N ASP A 66 0.86 -2.99 11.87
CA ASP A 66 -0.44 -3.24 12.51
C ASP A 66 -0.37 -2.92 14.02
N ALA A 67 -1.46 -2.38 14.56
CA ALA A 67 -1.55 -2.05 15.97
C ALA A 67 -1.43 -3.32 16.84
N ASP A 68 -2.03 -4.41 16.40
CA ASP A 68 -1.88 -5.71 17.03
C ASP A 68 -0.61 -6.41 16.52
N MET A 69 0.29 -6.75 17.45
CA MET A 69 1.53 -7.44 17.11
C MET A 69 1.31 -8.82 16.52
N TRP A 70 0.17 -9.47 16.80
CA TRP A 70 -0.14 -10.81 16.30
C TRP A 70 -0.61 -10.81 14.84
N ASN A 71 -1.06 -9.65 14.34
CA ASN A 71 -1.42 -9.46 12.93
C ASN A 71 -0.20 -9.17 12.05
N ARG A 72 0.95 -8.86 12.66
CA ARG A 72 2.17 -8.55 11.93
C ARG A 72 2.77 -9.83 11.36
N PRO A 73 3.20 -9.82 10.08
CA PRO A 73 3.81 -10.99 9.46
C PRO A 73 5.17 -11.30 10.09
N SER A 74 5.61 -12.54 9.97
CA SER A 74 7.01 -12.90 10.17
C SER A 74 7.88 -12.31 9.05
N PHE A 75 9.18 -12.11 9.31
CA PHE A 75 10.10 -11.69 8.25
C PHE A 75 10.15 -12.65 7.06
N ARG A 76 9.90 -13.95 7.28
CA ARG A 76 9.79 -14.91 6.18
C ARG A 76 8.65 -14.54 5.24
N GLU A 77 7.46 -14.27 5.78
CA GLU A 77 6.30 -13.85 4.99
C GLU A 77 6.54 -12.48 4.31
N VAL A 78 7.26 -11.57 4.97
CA VAL A 78 7.66 -10.29 4.36
C VAL A 78 8.57 -10.52 3.15
N VAL A 79 9.60 -11.36 3.28
CA VAL A 79 10.52 -11.68 2.17
C VAL A 79 9.77 -12.38 1.03
N ASP A 80 8.94 -13.37 1.35
CA ASP A 80 8.14 -14.09 0.36
C ASP A 80 7.24 -13.12 -0.43
N ALA A 81 6.57 -12.18 0.25
CA ALA A 81 5.75 -11.16 -0.39
C ALA A 81 6.56 -10.22 -1.30
N LEU A 82 7.74 -9.78 -0.87
CA LEU A 82 8.62 -8.93 -1.70
C LEU A 82 9.13 -9.68 -2.94
N ASP A 83 9.52 -10.94 -2.78
CA ASP A 83 9.96 -11.79 -3.89
C ASP A 83 8.85 -12.03 -4.93
N GLU A 84 7.61 -12.22 -4.48
CA GLU A 84 6.45 -12.32 -5.36
C GLU A 84 6.24 -11.02 -6.17
N MET A 85 6.37 -9.86 -5.54
CA MET A 85 6.29 -8.57 -6.24
C MET A 85 7.36 -8.45 -7.33
N LEU A 86 8.62 -8.80 -7.02
CA LEU A 86 9.73 -8.76 -7.98
C LEU A 86 9.55 -9.74 -9.15
N LYS A 87 8.94 -10.92 -8.92
CA LYS A 87 8.61 -11.88 -9.99
C LYS A 87 7.50 -11.35 -10.89
N ASN A 88 6.52 -10.67 -10.32
CA ASN A 88 5.40 -10.09 -11.07
C ASN A 88 5.84 -8.92 -11.95
N GLU A 89 6.84 -8.13 -11.54
CA GLU A 89 7.42 -7.08 -12.39
C GLU A 89 8.14 -7.62 -13.63
N LYS A 90 8.76 -8.80 -13.53
CA LYS A 90 9.51 -9.44 -14.63
C LYS A 90 8.62 -10.17 -15.64
N SER A 91 7.35 -10.38 -15.32
CA SER A 91 6.39 -10.97 -16.24
C SER A 91 5.84 -9.88 -17.16
N PRO A 92 5.85 -10.04 -18.50
CA PRO A 92 5.26 -9.04 -19.38
C PRO A 92 3.80 -8.85 -18.98
N ALA A 93 3.42 -7.61 -18.69
CA ALA A 93 2.06 -7.24 -18.34
C ALA A 93 1.09 -7.91 -19.31
N LYS A 94 0.29 -8.88 -18.84
CA LYS A 94 -0.84 -9.40 -19.61
C LYS A 94 -1.78 -8.23 -19.81
N GLY A 95 -1.68 -7.61 -21.00
CA GLY A 95 -2.44 -6.43 -21.35
C GLY A 95 -3.91 -6.61 -20.98
N SER A 96 -4.47 -5.62 -20.28
CA SER A 96 -5.92 -5.48 -20.18
C SER A 96 -6.46 -5.60 -21.59
N LYS A 97 -7.25 -6.63 -21.88
CA LYS A 97 -8.02 -6.71 -23.13
C LYS A 97 -8.92 -5.48 -23.14
N LYS A 98 -8.50 -4.37 -23.77
CA LYS A 98 -9.43 -3.33 -24.15
C LYS A 98 -10.44 -3.98 -25.08
N ALA A 99 -11.71 -3.87 -24.74
CA ALA A 99 -12.78 -4.38 -25.59
C ALA A 99 -12.56 -3.87 -27.04
N PRO A 100 -12.78 -4.71 -28.06
CA PRO A 100 -12.58 -4.30 -29.45
C PRO A 100 -13.30 -3.00 -29.74
N LEU A 101 -12.64 -2.08 -30.46
CA LEU A 101 -13.20 -0.78 -30.86
C LEU A 101 -14.53 -0.93 -31.62
N SER A 102 -14.80 -2.11 -32.19
CA SER A 102 -16.07 -2.47 -32.82
C SER A 102 -17.28 -2.44 -31.90
N LYS A 103 -17.11 -2.56 -30.58
CA LYS A 103 -18.22 -2.42 -29.60
C LYS A 103 -18.46 -0.99 -29.10
N ARG A 104 -17.62 -0.01 -29.47
CA ARG A 104 -17.80 1.40 -29.06
C ARG A 104 -18.54 2.26 -30.08
N LEU A 105 -18.64 1.81 -31.34
CA LEU A 105 -19.32 2.57 -32.41
C LEU A 105 -20.79 2.21 -32.59
N SER A 106 -21.25 1.08 -32.03
CA SER A 106 -22.67 0.68 -32.09
C SER A 106 -23.61 1.55 -31.23
N GLY A 107 -23.07 2.43 -30.38
CA GLY A 107 -23.86 3.29 -29.48
C GLY A 107 -23.98 4.75 -29.91
N MET A 108 -23.42 5.15 -31.06
CA MET A 108 -23.32 6.57 -31.46
C MET A 108 -23.99 6.91 -32.80
N ILE A 109 -24.76 6.01 -33.42
CA ILE A 109 -25.39 6.29 -34.73
C ILE A 109 -26.92 6.16 -34.76
N ASP A 110 -27.61 5.72 -33.70
CA ASP A 110 -29.08 5.77 -33.68
C ASP A 110 -29.62 7.00 -32.94
N ARG A 111 -29.79 8.08 -33.71
CA ARG A 111 -31.06 8.82 -33.87
C ARG A 111 -30.84 10.13 -34.63
N HIS A 112 -30.80 10.01 -35.95
CA HIS A 112 -31.15 11.11 -36.83
C HIS A 112 -32.68 11.29 -36.82
N SER A 113 -33.09 12.55 -36.67
CA SER A 113 -34.23 13.15 -37.39
C SER A 113 -35.65 12.64 -37.09
N THR A 114 -36.25 13.12 -36.01
CA THR A 114 -37.62 13.66 -36.11
C THR A 114 -37.51 15.14 -36.40
N TRP A 115 -37.93 15.52 -37.60
CA TRP A 115 -38.05 16.88 -38.08
C TRP A 115 -39.07 17.66 -37.23
N PHE A 116 -38.61 18.67 -36.51
CA PHE A 116 -39.18 20.03 -36.37
C PHE A 116 -38.09 20.94 -35.80
#